data_AF-A0A1G7UCT3-F1
#
_entry.id   AF-A0A1G7UCT3-F1
#
_cell.length_a   1.000
_cell.length_b   1.000
_cell.length_c   1.000
_cell.angle_alpha   90.00
_cell.angle_beta   90.00
_cell.angle_gamma   90.00
#
_symmetry.space_group_name_H-M   'P 1'
#
loop_
_entity.id
_entity.type
_entity.pdbx_description
1 polymer ?
#
loop_
_entity_poly.entity_id
_entity_poly.type
_entity_poly.pdbx_seq_one_letter_code
_entity_poly.pdbx_strand_id
1 'polypeptide(L)' 'MYDQSDRNFHCDHCHKIIETGEMCWTKWAFPPSHLKAQVKPRKEFEWKNAPILCSQCSDKELDLSKF' A
#
# COMPACT_ATOMS: atom_id res chain seq x y z
N MET A 1 -0.25 1.18 -5.38
CA MET A 1 -0.55 2.58 -5.68
C MET A 1 -2.04 2.75 -5.95
N TYR A 2 -2.63 3.89 -5.62
CA TYR A 2 -4.02 4.20 -5.98
C TYR A 2 -4.05 4.75 -7.41
N ASP A 3 -4.82 4.14 -8.30
CA ASP A 3 -5.01 4.63 -9.65
C ASP A 3 -6.33 5.42 -9.72
N GLN A 4 -6.24 6.66 -10.20
CA GLN A 4 -7.38 7.58 -10.28
C GLN A 4 -8.30 7.25 -11.46
N SER A 5 -7.82 6.52 -12.46
CA SER A 5 -8.57 6.21 -13.68
C SER A 5 -9.67 5.18 -13.40
N ASP A 6 -9.35 4.14 -12.64
CA ASP A 6 -10.27 3.06 -12.29
C ASP A 6 -10.67 3.07 -10.81
N ARG A 7 -10.13 4.03 -10.03
CA ARG A 7 -10.40 4.24 -8.60
C ARG A 7 -10.07 3.02 -7.75
N ASN A 8 -9.12 2.21 -8.20
CA ASN A 8 -8.69 1.00 -7.50
C ASN A 8 -7.27 1.12 -6.98
N PHE A 9 -6.95 0.27 -6.01
CA PHE A 9 -5.58 0.08 -5.57
C PHE A 9 -4.93 -1.01 -6.40
N HIS A 10 -3.73 -0.75 -6.89
CA HIS A 10 -2.93 -1.69 -7.67
C HIS A 10 -1.64 -2.01 -6.95
N CYS A 11 -1.14 -3.22 -7.14
CA CYS A 11 0.24 -3.55 -6.80
C CYS A 11 1.18 -2.72 -7.67
N ASP A 12 2.16 -2.09 -7.05
CA ASP A 12 3.15 -1.25 -7.73
C ASP A 12 4.10 -2.08 -8.61
N HIS A 13 4.29 -3.35 -8.26
CA HIS A 13 5.17 -4.25 -9.00
C HIS A 13 4.45 -5.02 -10.12
N CYS A 14 3.31 -5.66 -9.82
CA CYS A 14 2.64 -6.55 -10.78
C CYS A 14 1.36 -5.98 -11.37
N HIS A 15 0.98 -4.75 -10.99
CA HIS A 15 -0.25 -4.06 -11.43
C HIS A 15 -1.54 -4.85 -11.19
N LYS A 16 -1.49 -5.84 -10.29
CA LYS A 16 -2.68 -6.56 -9.85
C LYS A 16 -3.56 -5.62 -9.01
N ILE A 17 -4.86 -5.63 -9.27
CA ILE A 17 -5.86 -4.96 -8.43
C ILE A 17 -5.85 -5.61 -7.03
N ILE A 18 -5.79 -4.76 -6.00
CA ILE A 18 -5.89 -5.13 -4.59
C ILE A 18 -7.35 -5.02 -4.17
N GLU A 19 -7.97 -6.16 -3.88
CA GLU A 19 -9.38 -6.21 -3.49
C GLU A 19 -9.60 -5.78 -2.03
N THR A 20 -10.85 -5.45 -1.70
CA THR A 20 -11.22 -5.06 -0.33
C THR A 20 -11.09 -6.27 0.60
N GLY A 21 -10.21 -6.18 1.61
CA GLY A 21 -9.93 -7.27 2.55
C GLY A 21 -8.73 -8.13 2.16
N GLU A 22 -8.07 -7.86 1.03
CA GLU A 22 -6.82 -8.52 0.66
C GLU A 22 -5.65 -8.02 1.53
N MET A 23 -4.82 -8.95 2.02
CA MET A 23 -3.59 -8.58 2.72
C MET A 23 -2.58 -8.00 1.72
N CYS A 24 -2.10 -6.79 2.01
CA CYS A 24 -1.12 -6.09 1.19
C CYS A 24 -0.10 -5.36 2.07
N TRP A 25 1.07 -5.09 1.47
CA TRP A 25 2.14 -4.35 2.10
C TRP A 25 2.19 -2.93 1.55
N THR A 26 2.40 -1.96 2.42
CA THR A 26 2.60 -0.57 2.02
C THR A 26 3.69 0.05 2.88
N LYS A 27 4.52 0.90 2.27
CA LYS A 27 5.57 1.62 2.99
C LYS A 27 4.90 2.71 3.82
N TRP A 28 4.70 2.39 5.09
CA TRP A 28 4.03 3.27 6.03
C TRP A 28 4.98 4.40 6.44
N ALA A 29 4.66 5.64 6.07
CA ALA A 29 5.29 6.80 6.68
C ALA A 29 4.85 6.85 8.14
N PHE A 30 5.74 6.44 9.06
CA PHE A 30 5.45 6.40 10.49
C PHE A 30 4.84 7.74 10.93
N PRO A 31 3.63 7.75 11.51
CA PRO A 31 3.12 8.95 12.13
C PRO A 31 4.03 9.29 13.31
N PRO A 32 4.10 10.58 13.70
CA PRO A 32 4.96 11.05 14.79
C PRO A 32 4.67 10.42 16.16
N SER A 33 3.63 9.59 16.29
CA SER A 33 3.35 8.81 17.50
C SER A 33 3.29 7.32 17.17
N HIS A 34 4.35 6.59 17.52
CA HIS A 34 4.46 5.13 17.40
C HIS A 34 3.68 4.36 18.49
N LEU A 35 3.12 5.09 19.47
CA LEU A 35 2.56 4.52 20.71
C LEU A 35 1.04 4.24 20.64
N LYS A 36 0.36 4.56 19.54
CA LYS A 36 -1.08 4.32 19.39
C LYS A 36 -1.39 3.54 18.13
N ALA A 37 -2.26 2.55 18.25
CA ALA A 37 -2.88 1.88 17.10
C ALA A 37 -3.65 2.93 16.28
N GLN A 38 -3.32 3.06 15.01
CA GLN A 38 -3.95 4.00 14.10
C GLN A 38 -4.84 3.21 13.15
N VAL A 39 -6.15 3.27 13.34
CA VAL A 39 -7.10 2.82 12.32
C VAL A 39 -7.15 3.92 11.26
N LYS A 40 -6.29 3.84 10.25
CA LYS A 40 -6.29 4.82 9.17
C LYS A 40 -7.24 4.41 8.05
N PRO A 41 -8.15 5.32 7.62
CA PRO A 41 -9.10 5.03 6.58
C PRO A 41 -8.41 4.88 5.22
N ARG A 42 -8.96 4.01 4.37
CA ARG A 42 -8.55 3.79 2.97
C ARG A 42 -8.22 5.10 2.22
N LYS A 43 -9.00 6.15 2.46
CA LYS A 43 -8.82 7.50 1.90
C LYS A 43 -7.45 8.13 2.15
N GLU A 44 -6.79 7.83 3.27
CA GLU A 44 -5.47 8.42 3.54
C GLU A 44 -4.38 7.83 2.63
N PHE A 45 -4.52 6.55 2.26
CA PHE A 45 -3.64 5.91 1.27
C PHE A 45 -3.91 6.43 -0.14
N GLU A 46 -5.17 6.74 -0.47
CA GLU A 46 -5.55 7.40 -1.72
C GLU A 46 -4.89 8.80 -1.80
N TRP A 47 -4.99 9.60 -0.74
CA TRP A 47 -4.41 10.95 -0.71
C TRP A 47 -2.89 10.98 -0.77
N LYS A 48 -2.21 10.05 -0.08
CA LYS A 48 -0.74 9.97 -0.10
C LYS A 48 -0.20 9.23 -1.33
N ASN A 49 -1.09 8.62 -2.10
CA ASN A 49 -0.77 7.71 -3.19
C ASN A 49 0.39 6.74 -2.84
N ALA A 50 0.31 6.13 -1.66
CA ALA A 50 1.41 5.32 -1.14
C ALA A 50 1.68 4.10 -2.06
N PRO A 51 2.94 3.66 -2.20
CA PRO A 51 3.24 2.41 -2.89
C PRO A 51 2.61 1.24 -2.13
N ILE A 52 1.96 0.35 -2.87
CA ILE A 52 1.29 -0.83 -2.33
C ILE A 52 1.80 -2.04 -3.09
N LEU A 53 2.13 -3.11 -2.37
CA LEU A 53 2.54 -4.40 -2.89
C LEU A 53 1.52 -5.45 -2.46
N CYS A 54 1.11 -6.33 -3.37
CA CYS A 54 0.31 -7.49 -2.98
C CYS A 54 1.15 -8.48 -2.14
N SER A 55 0.50 -9.35 -1.37
CA SER A 55 1.19 -10.36 -0.55
C SER A 55 2.18 -11.21 -1.35
N GLN A 56 1.85 -11.53 -2.60
CA GLN A 56 2.72 -12.34 -3.46
C GLN A 56 3.99 -11.59 -3.89
N CYS A 57 3.91 -10.27 -4.04
CA CYS A 57 5.05 -9.45 -4.38
C CYS A 57 5.90 -9.17 -3.15
N SER A 58 5.28 -8.93 -1.99
CA SER A 58 6.02 -8.68 -0.74
C SER A 58 6.84 -9.86 -0.26
N ASP A 59 6.39 -11.09 -0.52
CA ASP A 59 7.08 -12.31 -0.09
C ASP A 59 8.31 -12.64 -0.95
N LYS A 60 8.45 -11.98 -2.11
CA LYS A 60 9.71 -12.01 -2.86
C LYS A 60 10.68 -11.08 -2.17
N GLU A 61 11.97 -11.41 -2.12
CA GLU A 61 13.01 -10.45 -1.74
C GLU A 61 12.99 -9.28 -2.72
N LEU A 62 12.14 -8.30 -2.42
CA LEU A 62 12.06 -7.04 -3.11
C LEU A 62 13.02 -6.10 -2.42
N ASP A 63 13.95 -5.58 -3.21
CA ASP A 63 14.84 -4.53 -2.79
C ASP A 63 14.03 -3.24 -2.57
N LEU A 64 13.51 -3.08 -1.34
CA LEU A 64 12.69 -1.96 -0.90
C LEU A 64 13.43 -0.61 -0.92
N SER A 65 14.73 -0.61 -1.23
CA SER A 65 15.54 0.60 -1.44
C SER A 65 15.28 1.29 -2.78
N LYS A 66 14.60 0.61 -3.72
CA LYS A 66 14.25 1.13 -5.05
C LYS A 66 12.85 1.76 -5.15
N PHE A 67 12.12 1.82 -4.04
CA PHE A 67 10.77 2.39 -3.91
C PHE A 67 10.74 3.64 -3.01
#